data_AF-A0A6I2MPY6-F1
#
_entry.id   AF-A0A6I2MPY6-F1
#
_cell.length_a   1.000
_cell.length_b   1.000
_cell.length_c   1.000
_cell.angle_alpha   90.00
_cell.angle_beta   90.00
_cell.angle_gamma   90.00
#
_symmetry.space_group_name_H-M   'P 1'
#
loop_
_entity.id
_entity.type
_entity.pdbx_description
1 polymer ?
#
loop_
_entity_poly.entity_id
_entity_poly.type
_entity_poly.pdbx_seq_one_letter_code
_entity_poly.pdbx_strand_id
1 'polypeptide(L)'
;MKSLSKEEIKDRLIRRAADTWGVDEMEIEYSFDPIVSILFDACSHEFERISETLKTSRTKITERLVDLLTPEISVTAKPAHAVMHALPLDDHLEINGKSQFFNRKRMPLFNNNGKEGFKDFFFCPSGDFTLNNCELKYIAYPDKIVSYRNQRSTKWLSKSDFSGAPESSAIYLGIQPGKGLKELKDLLCYFDLLNFANKELLVHHLGIAEWSVNGMSLEVTKGFSQKEAVKDDYSAYINEGIQSKIQFYEDYVRQYYEDHFYTIEGNVPLFENLKKHPEIFKEFLSDKEIASFTEPLLWIKISFSSVVSTPMLENLHCHINCFPILNKKTHTTSRRLQSFFNIIPMESENDFFLDVGHVEGDTGNKYYVHNRDKKDNVRPQAYLRFGGVSRFDERDASELLNYTLDLLKEDSVAFSAMGDDFINSNLKDLKQIVSRIEQQIELRGFKKNKIPYLIINKNSIDKNRDSIIYMDYWTTSGEKANKINPYSKLYQYSGTAFKPDSLVLITGTLGGHDEPSPSEKIYAYREHILSRGRIITRQDIVQHCYAVFKDSITKVTVEKGVMVSQDNSVGYTPTTDIHITQNSDADYSNADWEHLKKELLIGIKSRSANVLPYRVFYNRT
;
A
#
# COMPACT_ATOMS: atom_id res chain seq x y z
N MET A 1 -24.24 -24.29 -11.54
CA MET A 1 -25.62 -24.71 -11.88
C MET A 1 -26.07 -23.78 -13.01
N LYS A 2 -26.54 -24.31 -14.15
CA LYS A 2 -27.05 -23.48 -15.26
C LYS A 2 -28.26 -22.68 -14.78
N SER A 3 -28.38 -21.42 -15.20
CA SER A 3 -29.61 -20.64 -15.03
C SER A 3 -30.73 -21.36 -15.80
N LEU A 4 -31.84 -21.59 -15.13
CA LEU A 4 -33.06 -22.09 -15.77
C LEU A 4 -33.78 -20.88 -16.34
N SER A 5 -34.05 -20.90 -17.64
CA SER A 5 -34.83 -19.84 -18.29
C SER A 5 -36.32 -19.96 -17.99
N LYS A 6 -37.06 -18.86 -18.10
CA LYS A 6 -38.53 -18.85 -18.03
C LYS A 6 -39.17 -19.97 -18.84
N GLU A 7 -38.72 -20.17 -20.08
CA GLU A 7 -39.27 -21.18 -21.00
C GLU A 7 -39.02 -22.61 -20.47
N GLU A 8 -37.81 -22.89 -19.97
CA GLU A 8 -37.50 -24.19 -19.38
C GLU A 8 -38.29 -24.47 -18.08
N ILE A 9 -38.61 -23.44 -17.30
CA ILE A 9 -39.44 -23.56 -16.10
C ILE A 9 -40.89 -23.79 -16.49
N LYS A 10 -41.39 -23.04 -17.49
CA LYS A 10 -42.75 -23.17 -18.03
C LYS A 10 -43.00 -24.56 -18.58
N ASP A 11 -42.09 -25.08 -19.41
CA ASP A 11 -42.19 -26.42 -19.98
C ASP A 11 -42.23 -27.50 -18.91
N ARG A 12 -41.44 -27.34 -17.83
CA ARG A 12 -41.46 -28.27 -16.69
C ARG A 12 -42.76 -28.21 -15.90
N LEU A 13 -43.33 -27.02 -15.70
CA LEU A 13 -44.61 -26.85 -15.02
C LEU A 13 -45.74 -27.47 -15.85
N ILE A 14 -45.72 -27.23 -17.16
CA ILE A 14 -46.68 -27.77 -18.13
C ILE A 14 -46.65 -29.30 -18.14
N ARG A 15 -45.46 -29.92 -18.28
CA ARG A 15 -45.33 -31.39 -18.27
C ARG A 15 -45.79 -32.00 -16.95
N ARG A 16 -45.41 -31.38 -15.82
CA ARG A 16 -45.81 -31.87 -14.50
C ARG A 16 -47.31 -31.75 -14.24
N ALA A 17 -47.94 -30.70 -14.78
CA ALA A 17 -49.38 -30.53 -14.71
C ALA A 17 -50.10 -31.55 -15.61
N ALA A 18 -49.59 -31.78 -16.82
CA ALA A 18 -50.11 -32.80 -17.74
C ALA A 18 -50.04 -34.20 -17.11
N ASP A 19 -48.91 -34.57 -16.50
CA ASP A 19 -48.76 -35.83 -15.75
C ASP A 19 -49.78 -35.96 -14.61
N THR A 20 -50.03 -34.87 -13.88
CA THR A 20 -50.95 -34.86 -12.73
C THR A 20 -52.42 -34.93 -13.17
N TRP A 21 -52.75 -34.33 -14.31
CA TRP A 21 -54.09 -34.30 -14.88
C TRP A 21 -54.37 -35.46 -15.85
N GLY A 22 -53.37 -36.30 -16.13
CA GLY A 22 -53.50 -37.47 -17.01
C GLY A 22 -53.69 -37.10 -18.48
N VAL A 23 -53.17 -35.95 -18.92
CA VAL A 23 -53.25 -35.46 -20.29
C VAL A 23 -52.00 -35.90 -21.06
N ASP A 24 -52.16 -36.44 -22.26
CA ASP A 24 -51.05 -36.87 -23.12
C ASP A 24 -50.24 -35.64 -23.58
N GLU A 25 -48.91 -35.79 -23.71
CA GLU A 25 -48.00 -34.69 -24.05
C GLU A 25 -48.35 -34.01 -25.39
N MET A 26 -49.03 -34.74 -26.29
CA MET A 26 -49.48 -34.24 -27.60
C MET A 26 -50.78 -33.41 -27.55
N GLU A 27 -51.55 -33.47 -26.46
CA GLU A 27 -52.81 -32.71 -26.30
C GLU A 27 -52.63 -31.42 -25.46
N ILE A 28 -51.42 -31.18 -24.94
CA ILE A 28 -51.07 -30.07 -24.05
C ILE A 28 -51.40 -28.69 -24.64
N GLU A 29 -51.15 -28.47 -25.94
CA GLU A 29 -51.39 -27.18 -26.60
C GLU A 29 -52.88 -26.84 -26.80
N TYR A 30 -53.75 -27.85 -26.82
CA TYR A 30 -55.18 -27.68 -27.12
C TYR A 30 -56.09 -27.86 -25.90
N SER A 31 -55.59 -28.51 -24.84
CA SER A 31 -56.38 -28.88 -23.65
C SER A 31 -56.30 -27.89 -22.49
N PHE A 32 -55.34 -26.96 -22.51
CA PHE A 32 -55.24 -25.95 -21.47
C PHE A 32 -56.04 -24.69 -21.78
N ASP A 33 -56.88 -24.31 -20.82
CA ASP A 33 -57.52 -23.00 -20.82
C ASP A 33 -56.46 -21.90 -20.95
N PRO A 34 -56.65 -20.89 -21.81
CA PRO A 34 -55.76 -19.73 -21.90
C PRO A 34 -55.39 -19.10 -20.55
N ILE A 35 -56.29 -19.12 -19.56
CA ILE A 35 -56.02 -18.65 -18.19
C ILE A 35 -54.93 -19.49 -17.51
N VAL A 36 -54.96 -20.81 -17.69
CA VAL A 36 -53.95 -21.73 -17.15
C VAL A 36 -52.59 -21.46 -17.78
N SER A 37 -52.53 -21.18 -19.09
CA SER A 37 -51.29 -20.75 -19.74
C SER A 37 -50.75 -19.43 -19.16
N ILE A 38 -51.62 -18.44 -18.92
CA ILE A 38 -51.24 -17.15 -18.30
C ILE A 38 -50.73 -17.38 -16.87
N LEU A 39 -51.36 -18.27 -16.09
CA LEU A 39 -50.90 -18.63 -14.75
C LEU A 39 -49.53 -19.33 -14.79
N PHE A 40 -49.32 -20.26 -15.72
CA PHE A 40 -48.00 -20.88 -15.89
C PHE A 40 -46.94 -19.86 -16.30
N ASP A 41 -47.27 -18.90 -17.16
CA ASP A 41 -46.36 -17.80 -17.53
C ASP A 41 -45.99 -16.92 -16.34
N ALA A 42 -46.98 -16.52 -15.53
CA ALA A 42 -46.76 -15.73 -14.33
C ALA A 42 -45.95 -16.49 -13.28
N CYS A 43 -46.30 -17.75 -13.01
CA CYS A 43 -45.56 -18.60 -12.08
C CYS A 43 -44.11 -18.86 -12.55
N SER A 44 -43.90 -19.09 -13.85
CA SER A 44 -42.56 -19.32 -14.39
C SER A 44 -41.67 -18.09 -14.23
N HIS A 45 -42.21 -16.90 -14.44
CA HIS A 45 -41.52 -15.63 -14.19
C HIS A 45 -41.16 -15.47 -12.71
N GLU A 46 -42.08 -15.78 -11.79
CA GLU A 46 -41.81 -15.74 -10.35
C GLU A 46 -40.75 -16.75 -9.91
N PHE A 47 -40.78 -17.97 -10.46
CA PHE A 47 -39.77 -18.99 -10.16
C PHE A 47 -38.39 -18.64 -10.73
N GLU A 48 -38.33 -18.08 -11.93
CA GLU A 48 -37.09 -17.55 -12.52
C GLU A 48 -36.50 -16.47 -11.60
N ARG A 49 -37.32 -15.50 -11.17
CA ARG A 49 -36.93 -14.44 -10.23
C ARG A 49 -36.41 -14.99 -8.90
N ILE A 50 -37.11 -15.98 -8.31
CA ILE A 50 -36.67 -16.64 -7.06
C ILE A 50 -35.33 -17.36 -7.29
N SER A 51 -35.16 -18.05 -8.42
CA SER A 51 -33.92 -18.75 -8.76
C SER A 51 -32.74 -17.79 -8.90
N GLU A 52 -32.94 -16.65 -9.57
CA GLU A 52 -31.94 -15.57 -9.64
C GLU A 52 -31.61 -15.01 -8.26
N THR A 53 -32.62 -14.74 -7.44
CA THR A 53 -32.45 -14.25 -6.06
C THR A 53 -31.70 -15.26 -5.18
N LEU A 54 -31.97 -16.56 -5.34
CA LEU A 54 -31.26 -17.62 -4.62
C LEU A 54 -29.79 -17.68 -5.04
N LYS A 55 -29.52 -17.54 -6.35
CA LYS A 55 -28.16 -17.55 -6.90
C LYS A 55 -27.37 -16.35 -6.40
N THR A 56 -27.94 -15.13 -6.46
CA THR A 56 -27.30 -13.91 -5.95
C THR A 56 -27.07 -14.02 -4.43
N SER A 57 -28.06 -14.52 -3.68
CA SER A 57 -27.92 -14.78 -2.24
C SER A 57 -26.76 -15.73 -1.91
N ARG A 58 -26.65 -16.85 -2.65
CA ARG A 58 -25.54 -17.81 -2.44
C ARG A 58 -24.18 -17.19 -2.73
N THR A 59 -24.06 -16.41 -3.80
CA THR A 59 -22.83 -15.67 -4.11
C THR A 59 -22.49 -14.71 -2.98
N LYS A 60 -23.46 -13.90 -2.52
CA LYS A 60 -23.29 -12.95 -1.40
C LYS A 60 -22.87 -13.64 -0.11
N ILE A 61 -23.49 -14.77 0.25
CA ILE A 61 -23.11 -15.56 1.44
C ILE A 61 -21.68 -16.08 1.30
N THR A 62 -21.31 -16.57 0.12
CA THR A 62 -19.97 -17.11 -0.13
C THR A 62 -18.92 -16.01 -0.03
N GLU A 63 -19.14 -14.87 -0.69
CA GLU A 63 -18.27 -13.69 -0.60
C GLU A 63 -18.15 -13.20 0.85
N ARG A 64 -19.24 -13.18 1.61
CA ARG A 64 -19.21 -12.81 3.03
C ARG A 64 -18.40 -13.80 3.86
N LEU A 65 -18.54 -15.09 3.65
CA LEU A 65 -17.74 -16.09 4.36
C LEU A 65 -16.25 -15.92 4.03
N VAL A 66 -15.92 -15.67 2.77
CA VAL A 66 -14.55 -15.39 2.32
C VAL A 66 -14.02 -14.13 3.00
N ASP A 67 -14.76 -13.02 2.98
CA ASP A 67 -14.34 -11.76 3.61
C ASP A 67 -14.22 -11.87 5.14
N LEU A 68 -15.04 -12.70 5.80
CA LEU A 68 -14.97 -12.90 7.26
C LEU A 68 -13.83 -13.80 7.71
N LEU A 69 -13.49 -14.79 6.89
CA LEU A 69 -12.54 -15.84 7.25
C LEU A 69 -11.13 -15.57 6.70
N THR A 70 -10.99 -14.69 5.71
CA THR A 70 -9.69 -14.30 5.16
C THR A 70 -9.14 -13.10 5.94
N PRO A 71 -7.85 -13.10 6.32
CA PRO A 71 -7.22 -11.94 6.92
C PRO A 71 -7.34 -10.70 6.02
N GLU A 72 -7.72 -9.56 6.61
CA GLU A 72 -8.04 -8.36 5.84
C GLU A 72 -6.85 -7.85 5.00
N ILE A 73 -5.61 -8.04 5.47
CA ILE A 73 -4.38 -7.64 4.76
C ILE A 73 -4.27 -8.30 3.37
N SER A 74 -4.79 -9.52 3.22
CA SER A 74 -4.72 -10.26 1.94
C SER A 74 -5.86 -9.92 0.97
N VAL A 75 -6.79 -9.06 1.40
CA VAL A 75 -8.04 -8.76 0.69
C VAL A 75 -8.19 -7.25 0.42
N THR A 76 -7.19 -6.45 0.77
CA THR A 76 -7.17 -4.99 0.60
C THR A 76 -6.17 -4.54 -0.45
N ALA A 77 -6.37 -3.32 -0.97
CA ALA A 77 -5.36 -2.64 -1.78
C ALA A 77 -4.05 -2.45 -1.00
N LYS A 78 -2.92 -2.53 -1.72
CA LYS A 78 -1.56 -2.34 -1.21
C LYS A 78 -1.03 -0.98 -1.65
N PRO A 79 -0.45 -0.16 -0.75
CA PRO A 79 0.13 1.11 -1.12
C PRO A 79 1.47 0.93 -1.86
N ALA A 80 1.67 1.74 -2.90
CA ALA A 80 2.98 1.86 -3.55
C ALA A 80 4.00 2.49 -2.59
N HIS A 81 5.29 2.21 -2.77
CA HIS A 81 6.35 2.77 -1.96
C HIS A 81 7.58 3.20 -2.78
N ALA A 82 8.39 4.07 -2.20
CA ALA A 82 9.64 4.60 -2.77
C ALA A 82 10.57 5.12 -1.67
N VAL A 83 11.79 5.53 -2.04
CA VAL A 83 12.67 6.34 -1.18
C VAL A 83 12.63 7.78 -1.67
N MET A 84 12.45 8.71 -0.73
CA MET A 84 12.43 10.15 -0.97
C MET A 84 13.59 10.82 -0.26
N HIS A 85 14.13 11.87 -0.88
CA HIS A 85 15.08 12.80 -0.27
C HIS A 85 14.35 14.09 0.14
N ALA A 86 14.69 14.64 1.30
CA ALA A 86 14.25 15.98 1.71
C ALA A 86 15.34 16.69 2.54
N LEU A 87 15.60 17.97 2.26
CA LEU A 87 16.49 18.80 3.06
C LEU A 87 15.66 19.70 3.99
N PRO A 88 15.72 19.52 5.32
CA PRO A 88 15.05 20.41 6.26
C PRO A 88 15.70 21.80 6.28
N LEU A 89 14.92 22.82 6.64
CA LEU A 89 15.43 24.17 6.89
C LEU A 89 15.98 24.32 8.32
N ASP A 90 15.34 23.65 9.28
CA ASP A 90 15.78 23.58 10.67
C ASP A 90 16.99 22.65 10.82
N ASP A 91 17.84 22.91 11.81
CA ASP A 91 19.08 22.15 12.05
C ASP A 91 18.80 20.65 12.22
N HIS A 92 17.76 20.32 13.00
CA HIS A 92 17.22 18.97 13.16
C HIS A 92 15.70 19.00 12.97
N LEU A 93 15.17 18.05 12.21
CA LEU A 93 13.75 17.89 11.99
C LEU A 93 13.36 16.42 12.14
N GLU A 94 12.39 16.15 13.02
CA GLU A 94 11.76 14.83 13.11
C GLU A 94 10.56 14.78 12.17
N ILE A 95 10.60 13.85 11.23
CA ILE A 95 9.51 13.58 10.30
C ILE A 95 8.77 12.32 10.73
N ASN A 96 7.45 12.30 10.55
CA ASN A 96 6.60 11.17 10.95
C ASN A 96 5.52 10.89 9.90
N GLY A 97 4.70 9.87 10.16
CA GLY A 97 3.61 9.46 9.28
C GLY A 97 2.48 10.49 9.05
N LYS A 98 2.51 11.67 9.69
CA LYS A 98 1.57 12.78 9.45
C LYS A 98 2.05 13.75 8.36
N SER A 99 3.35 13.78 8.08
CA SER A 99 3.92 14.61 7.01
C SER A 99 3.48 14.08 5.65
N GLN A 100 2.88 14.94 4.83
CA GLN A 100 2.38 14.57 3.50
C GLN A 100 3.13 15.31 2.39
N PHE A 101 3.49 14.55 1.37
CA PHE A 101 4.09 15.01 0.13
C PHE A 101 3.22 14.58 -1.03
N PHE A 102 3.22 15.33 -2.13
CA PHE A 102 2.49 14.92 -3.33
C PHE A 102 3.32 15.10 -4.60
N ASN A 103 3.10 14.18 -5.54
CA ASN A 103 3.57 14.29 -6.91
C ASN A 103 2.38 14.53 -7.84
N ARG A 104 2.48 15.56 -8.69
CA ARG A 104 1.43 15.89 -9.67
C ARG A 104 1.75 15.26 -11.02
N LYS A 105 0.89 14.34 -11.48
CA LYS A 105 1.00 13.68 -12.79
C LYS A 105 -0.09 14.18 -13.73
N ARG A 106 0.30 14.48 -14.97
CA ARG A 106 -0.65 14.80 -16.04
C ARG A 106 -1.33 13.52 -16.52
N MET A 107 -2.67 13.51 -16.52
CA MET A 107 -3.45 12.40 -17.06
C MET A 107 -3.71 12.59 -18.56
N PRO A 108 -3.75 11.50 -19.34
CA PRO A 108 -4.10 11.57 -20.76
C PRO A 108 -5.55 12.04 -20.96
N LEU A 109 -5.80 12.76 -22.05
CA LEU A 109 -7.03 13.53 -22.34
C LEU A 109 -8.32 12.70 -22.56
N PHE A 110 -8.34 11.40 -22.26
CA PHE A 110 -9.47 10.51 -22.60
C PHE A 110 -10.74 10.69 -21.76
N ASN A 111 -10.82 11.68 -20.86
CA ASN A 111 -12.07 12.00 -20.18
C ASN A 111 -12.96 12.89 -21.07
N ASN A 112 -14.25 12.54 -21.17
CA ASN A 112 -15.32 13.18 -21.96
C ASN A 112 -15.47 14.72 -21.85
N ASN A 113 -14.70 15.41 -21.02
CA ASN A 113 -14.83 16.84 -20.75
C ASN A 113 -13.72 17.72 -21.37
N GLY A 114 -12.78 17.17 -22.14
CA GLY A 114 -11.81 17.95 -22.92
C GLY A 114 -10.86 18.86 -22.11
N LYS A 115 -10.82 18.74 -20.78
CA LYS A 115 -9.91 19.47 -19.89
C LYS A 115 -8.70 18.62 -19.55
N GLU A 116 -7.51 19.22 -19.58
CA GLU A 116 -6.29 18.59 -19.04
C GLU A 116 -6.50 18.29 -17.55
N GLY A 117 -6.60 17.00 -17.21
CA GLY A 117 -6.70 16.55 -15.83
C GLY A 117 -5.32 16.34 -15.22
N PHE A 118 -5.04 16.98 -14.10
CA PHE A 118 -3.91 16.61 -13.23
C PHE A 118 -4.43 15.71 -12.11
N LYS A 119 -3.69 14.65 -11.78
CA LYS A 119 -3.93 13.85 -10.58
C LYS A 119 -2.73 13.99 -9.65
N ASP A 120 -3.02 14.27 -8.38
CA ASP A 120 -2.03 14.34 -7.33
C ASP A 120 -1.96 12.99 -6.60
N PHE A 121 -0.75 12.44 -6.47
CA PHE A 121 -0.45 11.21 -5.73
C PHE A 121 0.26 11.57 -4.43
N PHE A 122 -0.34 11.19 -3.30
CA PHE A 122 0.14 11.56 -1.96
C PHE A 122 1.02 10.47 -1.36
N PHE A 123 2.04 10.88 -0.62
CA PHE A 123 3.02 10.03 0.02
C PHE A 123 3.30 10.50 1.45
N CYS A 124 3.51 9.54 2.35
CA CYS A 124 3.88 9.78 3.75
C CYS A 124 5.12 8.92 4.10
N PRO A 125 5.94 9.35 5.07
CA PRO A 125 6.99 8.51 5.65
C PRO A 125 6.43 7.20 6.21
N SER A 126 7.20 6.11 6.10
CA SER A 126 6.83 4.79 6.65
C SER A 126 7.20 4.60 8.13
N GLY A 127 7.52 5.67 8.82
CA GLY A 127 7.99 5.67 10.21
C GLY A 127 8.50 7.05 10.60
N ASP A 128 9.12 7.10 11.76
CA ASP A 128 9.71 8.32 12.29
C ASP A 128 11.20 8.37 11.94
N PHE A 129 11.63 9.48 11.34
CA PHE A 129 13.02 9.67 10.92
C PHE A 129 13.54 11.05 11.32
N THR A 130 14.81 11.12 11.66
CA THR A 130 15.54 12.35 11.94
C THR A 130 16.24 12.83 10.68
N LEU A 131 16.00 14.08 10.29
CA LEU A 131 16.66 14.74 9.16
C LEU A 131 17.50 15.90 9.67
N ASN A 132 18.69 16.06 9.09
CA ASN A 132 19.63 17.10 9.50
C ASN A 132 19.83 18.10 8.36
N ASN A 133 20.00 19.38 8.66
CA ASN A 133 20.29 20.39 7.65
C ASN A 133 21.72 20.25 7.12
N CYS A 134 21.93 19.28 6.24
CA CYS A 134 23.21 18.91 5.64
C CYS A 134 23.03 18.55 4.16
N GLU A 135 23.92 19.03 3.30
CA GLU A 135 23.92 18.73 1.88
C GLU A 135 25.21 18.01 1.49
N LEU A 136 25.09 16.86 0.81
CA LEU A 136 26.24 16.17 0.23
C LEU A 136 26.74 16.99 -0.96
N LYS A 137 28.02 17.37 -0.99
CA LYS A 137 28.62 18.17 -2.08
C LYS A 137 29.56 17.39 -2.96
N TYR A 138 30.33 16.48 -2.38
CA TYR A 138 31.32 15.71 -3.12
C TYR A 138 31.31 14.25 -2.67
N ILE A 139 31.55 13.36 -3.61
CA ILE A 139 31.89 11.97 -3.35
C ILE A 139 33.22 11.70 -4.06
N ALA A 140 34.25 11.34 -3.31
CA ALA A 140 35.54 10.94 -3.86
C ALA A 140 35.65 9.42 -3.87
N TYR A 141 35.76 8.87 -5.07
CA TYR A 141 36.10 7.48 -5.34
C TYR A 141 37.60 7.36 -5.60
N PRO A 142 38.17 6.14 -5.60
CA PRO A 142 39.59 5.96 -5.87
C PRO A 142 40.04 6.38 -7.28
N ASP A 143 39.11 6.53 -8.23
CA ASP A 143 39.40 6.84 -9.63
C ASP A 143 38.80 8.17 -10.13
N LYS A 144 37.91 8.80 -9.35
CA LYS A 144 37.24 10.05 -9.72
C LYS A 144 36.67 10.78 -8.51
N ILE A 145 36.53 12.10 -8.63
CA ILE A 145 35.76 12.90 -7.67
C ILE A 145 34.54 13.46 -8.39
N VAL A 146 33.39 13.27 -7.77
CA VAL A 146 32.10 13.63 -8.35
C VAL A 146 31.47 14.71 -7.49
N SER A 147 31.05 15.80 -8.12
CA SER A 147 30.23 16.81 -7.45
C SER A 147 28.78 16.33 -7.42
N TYR A 148 28.14 16.48 -6.28
CA TYR A 148 26.79 16.03 -6.04
C TYR A 148 25.89 17.25 -5.89
N ARG A 149 24.91 17.39 -6.79
CA ARG A 149 23.97 18.51 -6.79
C ARG A 149 22.63 18.03 -7.31
N ASN A 150 21.54 18.46 -6.64
CA ASN A 150 20.18 18.06 -6.99
C ASN A 150 20.03 16.54 -7.13
N GLN A 151 20.65 15.80 -6.20
CA GLN A 151 20.55 14.34 -6.11
C GLN A 151 21.16 13.60 -7.32
N ARG A 152 21.94 14.31 -8.13
CA ARG A 152 22.67 13.78 -9.28
C ARG A 152 24.16 14.02 -9.10
N SER A 153 24.92 13.06 -9.61
CA SER A 153 26.37 13.05 -9.50
C SER A 153 26.94 13.48 -10.87
N THR A 154 27.73 14.56 -10.88
CA THR A 154 28.40 15.09 -12.07
C THR A 154 29.90 14.98 -11.92
N LYS A 155 30.58 14.32 -12.87
CA LYS A 155 32.03 14.14 -12.83
C LYS A 155 32.71 15.49 -12.71
N TRP A 156 33.58 15.64 -11.71
CA TRP A 156 34.30 16.89 -11.47
C TRP A 156 35.80 16.72 -11.72
N LEU A 157 36.40 15.66 -11.19
CA LEU A 157 37.79 15.25 -11.45
C LEU A 157 37.82 13.79 -11.92
N SER A 158 38.72 13.50 -12.86
CA SER A 158 38.91 12.17 -13.44
C SER A 158 40.29 11.62 -13.10
N LYS A 159 40.51 10.32 -13.28
CA LYS A 159 41.81 9.65 -13.03
C LYS A 159 43.04 10.34 -13.65
N SER A 160 42.88 11.06 -14.76
CA SER A 160 43.95 11.84 -15.40
C SER A 160 44.49 12.99 -14.55
N ASP A 161 43.65 13.50 -13.66
CA ASP A 161 43.95 14.66 -12.81
C ASP A 161 44.70 14.24 -11.54
N PHE A 162 44.74 12.93 -11.26
CA PHE A 162 45.38 12.36 -10.08
C PHE A 162 46.89 12.23 -10.32
N SER A 163 47.68 12.84 -9.44
CA SER A 163 49.14 12.78 -9.43
C SER A 163 49.70 11.55 -8.71
N GLY A 164 48.86 10.86 -7.93
CA GLY A 164 49.21 9.68 -7.14
C GLY A 164 48.09 8.63 -7.12
N ALA A 165 48.32 7.52 -6.40
CA ALA A 165 47.35 6.44 -6.26
C ALA A 165 46.64 6.51 -4.89
N PRO A 166 45.34 6.86 -4.84
CA PRO A 166 44.59 6.81 -3.59
C PRO A 166 44.33 5.36 -3.15
N GLU A 167 43.90 5.19 -1.89
CA GLU A 167 43.49 3.90 -1.36
C GLU A 167 42.38 3.29 -2.23
N SER A 168 42.63 2.09 -2.76
CA SER A 168 41.76 1.46 -3.76
C SER A 168 40.41 0.98 -3.21
N SER A 169 40.27 0.89 -1.89
CA SER A 169 39.08 0.37 -1.19
C SER A 169 38.46 1.39 -0.22
N ALA A 170 38.59 2.70 -0.49
CA ALA A 170 37.97 3.74 0.34
C ALA A 170 37.15 4.74 -0.49
N ILE A 171 36.07 5.25 0.11
CA ILE A 171 35.27 6.37 -0.42
C ILE A 171 35.27 7.50 0.62
N TYR A 172 35.29 8.75 0.16
CA TYR A 172 35.08 9.92 1.01
C TYR A 172 33.80 10.67 0.63
N LEU A 173 32.98 10.96 1.63
CA LEU A 173 31.76 11.77 1.51
C LEU A 173 32.02 13.17 2.05
N GLY A 174 31.91 14.19 1.22
CA GLY A 174 32.04 15.60 1.59
C GLY A 174 30.68 16.23 1.86
N ILE A 175 30.33 16.39 3.14
CA ILE A 175 29.04 16.89 3.60
C ILE A 175 29.19 18.36 4.04
N GLN A 176 28.33 19.23 3.51
CA GLN A 176 28.23 20.62 3.94
C GLN A 176 27.13 20.76 5.00
N PRO A 177 27.47 21.11 6.25
CA PRO A 177 26.45 21.42 7.25
C PRO A 177 25.83 22.79 7.01
N GLY A 178 24.58 22.96 7.42
CA GLY A 178 23.89 24.25 7.49
C GLY A 178 24.57 25.19 8.51
N LYS A 179 24.39 26.50 8.32
CA LYS A 179 25.07 27.54 9.13
C LYS A 179 24.72 27.50 10.64
N GLY A 180 23.64 26.83 11.04
CA GLY A 180 23.21 26.67 12.44
C GLY A 180 23.60 25.35 13.09
N LEU A 181 23.98 24.35 12.29
CA LEU A 181 24.16 22.99 12.76
C LEU A 181 25.46 22.83 13.56
N LYS A 182 25.35 22.44 14.83
CA LYS A 182 26.49 22.27 15.74
C LYS A 182 26.99 20.83 15.81
N GLU A 183 26.05 19.90 15.76
CA GLU A 183 26.31 18.47 15.85
C GLU A 183 25.49 17.71 14.82
N LEU A 184 26.03 16.60 14.31
CA LEU A 184 25.25 15.62 13.56
C LEU A 184 24.69 14.61 14.55
N LYS A 185 23.37 14.41 14.47
CA LYS A 185 22.66 13.39 15.24
C LYS A 185 21.93 12.46 14.28
N ASP A 186 22.11 11.15 14.42
CA ASP A 186 21.36 10.11 13.69
C ASP A 186 21.30 10.36 12.17
N LEU A 187 22.46 10.52 11.52
CA LEU A 187 22.50 10.82 10.08
C LEU A 187 22.15 9.58 9.25
N LEU A 188 21.02 9.63 8.55
CA LEU A 188 20.57 8.59 7.63
C LEU A 188 21.27 8.69 6.28
N CYS A 189 22.04 7.64 5.94
CA CYS A 189 22.67 7.44 4.65
C CYS A 189 21.96 6.33 3.87
N TYR A 190 21.59 6.61 2.62
CA TYR A 190 20.98 5.67 1.69
C TYR A 190 21.95 5.35 0.56
N PHE A 191 22.22 4.07 0.33
CA PHE A 191 23.04 3.60 -0.78
C PHE A 191 22.18 3.00 -1.88
N ASP A 192 22.21 3.63 -3.06
CA ASP A 192 21.55 3.10 -4.23
C ASP A 192 22.46 2.09 -4.95
N LEU A 193 21.97 0.86 -5.06
CA LEU A 193 22.70 -0.31 -5.56
C LEU A 193 22.21 -0.69 -6.96
N LEU A 194 22.06 0.30 -7.85
CA LEU A 194 21.62 0.07 -9.22
C LEU A 194 22.63 -0.79 -9.99
N ASN A 195 22.13 -1.74 -10.78
CA ASN A 195 22.90 -2.49 -11.79
C ASN A 195 24.13 -3.28 -11.30
N PHE A 196 24.11 -3.83 -10.08
CA PHE A 196 25.16 -4.75 -9.62
C PHE A 196 24.83 -6.23 -9.89
N ALA A 197 25.81 -6.96 -10.44
CA ALA A 197 25.77 -8.42 -10.51
C ALA A 197 25.88 -9.09 -9.13
N ASN A 198 26.59 -8.47 -8.18
CA ASN A 198 26.86 -9.00 -6.83
C ASN A 198 26.40 -8.03 -5.72
N LYS A 199 25.12 -7.63 -5.73
CA LYS A 199 24.54 -6.71 -4.71
C LYS A 199 24.72 -7.22 -3.29
N GLU A 200 24.53 -8.52 -3.08
CA GLU A 200 24.60 -9.17 -1.76
C GLU A 200 25.99 -9.04 -1.12
N LEU A 201 27.05 -9.19 -1.92
CA LEU A 201 28.44 -9.05 -1.45
C LEU A 201 28.73 -7.61 -1.02
N LEU A 202 28.25 -6.62 -1.79
CA LEU A 202 28.50 -5.22 -1.49
C LEU A 202 27.70 -4.72 -0.28
N VAL A 203 26.44 -5.15 -0.13
CA VAL A 203 25.64 -4.91 1.09
C VAL A 203 26.34 -5.48 2.32
N HIS A 204 26.88 -6.69 2.21
CA HIS A 204 27.60 -7.33 3.29
C HIS A 204 28.85 -6.51 3.68
N HIS A 205 29.69 -6.13 2.72
CA HIS A 205 30.90 -5.34 3.01
C HIS A 205 30.61 -3.90 3.44
N LEU A 206 29.48 -3.29 3.04
CA LEU A 206 29.02 -2.02 3.60
C LEU A 206 28.68 -2.16 5.09
N GLY A 207 28.09 -3.29 5.50
CA GLY A 207 27.78 -3.58 6.91
C GLY A 207 28.99 -3.77 7.82
N ILE A 208 30.15 -4.16 7.26
CA ILE A 208 31.41 -4.35 7.99
C ILE A 208 32.40 -3.22 7.68
N ALA A 209 32.00 -2.22 6.90
CA ALA A 209 32.88 -1.10 6.57
C ALA A 209 33.19 -0.29 7.82
N GLU A 210 34.43 0.19 7.93
CA GLU A 210 34.83 1.10 9.00
C GLU A 210 34.57 2.54 8.55
N TRP A 211 33.83 3.29 9.37
CA TRP A 211 33.48 4.68 9.08
C TRP A 211 34.29 5.57 10.02
N SER A 212 34.94 6.59 9.47
CA SER A 212 35.75 7.52 10.28
C SER A 212 35.65 8.96 9.81
N VAL A 213 35.80 9.88 10.75
CA VAL A 213 35.91 11.33 10.51
C VAL A 213 37.22 11.80 11.11
N ASN A 214 38.11 12.36 10.28
CA ASN A 214 39.43 12.82 10.72
C ASN A 214 40.25 11.78 11.53
N GLY A 215 40.02 10.48 11.28
CA GLY A 215 40.66 9.38 12.01
C GLY A 215 39.95 8.92 13.29
N MET A 216 38.86 9.58 13.70
CA MET A 216 37.97 9.10 14.76
C MET A 216 36.95 8.12 14.19
N SER A 217 36.87 6.91 14.74
CA SER A 217 35.88 5.90 14.33
C SER A 217 34.47 6.37 14.70
N LEU A 218 33.52 6.17 13.80
CA LEU A 218 32.10 6.43 14.01
C LEU A 218 31.37 5.12 14.34
N GLU A 219 30.36 5.21 15.19
CA GLU A 219 29.42 4.12 15.42
C GLU A 219 28.36 4.17 14.31
N VAL A 220 28.22 3.08 13.56
CA VAL A 220 27.28 2.98 12.44
C VAL A 220 26.45 1.73 12.59
N THR A 221 25.13 1.91 12.59
CA THR A 221 24.17 0.82 12.65
C THR A 221 23.54 0.62 11.28
N LYS A 222 23.50 -0.64 10.84
CA LYS A 222 22.79 -1.02 9.62
C LYS A 222 21.28 -0.87 9.84
N GLY A 223 20.60 -0.19 8.91
CA GLY A 223 19.18 0.12 8.99
C GLY A 223 18.92 1.52 9.55
N PHE A 224 17.81 1.66 10.29
CA PHE A 224 17.32 2.93 10.82
C PHE A 224 17.67 3.05 12.31
N SER A 225 17.98 4.25 12.80
CA SER A 225 18.11 4.53 14.24
C SER A 225 16.77 4.24 14.94
N GLN A 226 16.67 3.09 15.59
CA GLN A 226 15.47 2.70 16.30
C GLN A 226 15.40 3.49 17.60
N LYS A 227 14.66 4.60 17.61
CA LYS A 227 13.98 4.99 18.85
C LYS A 227 12.95 3.91 19.10
N GLU A 228 13.24 2.99 20.03
CA GLU A 228 12.21 2.10 20.55
C GLU A 228 11.02 2.99 20.93
N ALA A 229 9.93 2.89 20.16
CA ALA A 229 8.67 3.45 20.60
C ALA A 229 8.41 2.79 21.95
N VAL A 230 8.51 3.58 23.02
CA VAL A 230 8.29 3.12 24.39
C VAL A 230 7.00 2.30 24.37
N LYS A 231 7.13 1.01 24.65
CA LYS A 231 6.01 0.06 24.76
C LYS A 231 5.25 0.32 26.07
N ASP A 232 4.89 1.58 26.32
CA ASP A 232 4.07 2.03 27.45
C ASP A 232 2.60 1.75 27.14
N ASP A 233 2.27 0.48 26.93
CA ASP A 233 1.05 -0.15 27.46
C ASP A 233 0.97 -1.61 26.95
N TYR A 234 1.56 -2.53 27.71
CA TYR A 234 1.36 -3.97 27.49
C TYR A 234 -0.13 -4.40 27.61
N SER A 235 -1.01 -3.52 28.09
CA SER A 235 -2.46 -3.76 28.16
C SER A 235 -3.19 -3.60 26.80
N ALA A 236 -2.57 -2.92 25.82
CA ALA A 236 -3.10 -2.83 24.44
C ALA A 236 -2.68 -4.02 23.55
N TYR A 237 -1.63 -4.75 23.95
CA TYR A 237 -1.07 -5.89 23.21
C TYR A 237 -1.89 -7.18 23.30
N ILE A 238 -2.90 -7.26 24.18
CA ILE A 238 -3.80 -8.43 24.29
C ILE A 238 -4.80 -8.49 23.12
N ASN A 239 -4.84 -7.49 22.24
CA ASN A 239 -5.59 -7.53 20.99
C ASN A 239 -4.70 -8.05 19.83
N GLU A 240 -4.29 -9.31 19.89
CA GLU A 240 -3.60 -10.06 18.81
C GLU A 240 -4.41 -10.16 17.48
N GLY A 241 -5.51 -9.43 17.33
CA GLY A 241 -6.32 -9.33 16.11
C GLY A 241 -6.26 -7.97 15.39
N ILE A 242 -5.47 -7.00 15.88
CA ILE A 242 -5.41 -5.64 15.34
C ILE A 242 -3.96 -5.12 15.36
N GLN A 243 -3.06 -5.69 14.56
CA GLN A 243 -2.07 -4.82 13.94
C GLN A 243 -2.86 -3.94 12.97
N SER A 244 -2.83 -2.61 13.13
CA SER A 244 -3.49 -1.74 12.16
C SER A 244 -2.91 -2.04 10.79
N LYS A 245 -3.75 -2.11 9.75
CA LYS A 245 -3.31 -2.53 8.40
C LYS A 245 -2.15 -1.66 7.93
N ILE A 246 -2.20 -0.40 8.33
CA ILE A 246 -1.19 0.58 7.98
C ILE A 246 0.16 0.27 8.63
N GLN A 247 0.21 -0.14 9.90
CA GLN A 247 1.47 -0.49 10.58
C GLN A 247 2.16 -1.65 9.88
N PHE A 248 1.39 -2.67 9.46
CA PHE A 248 1.93 -3.78 8.67
C PHE A 248 2.63 -3.31 7.39
N TYR A 249 2.01 -2.39 6.64
CA TYR A 249 2.62 -1.85 5.42
C TYR A 249 3.80 -0.91 5.70
N GLU A 250 3.74 -0.12 6.77
CA GLU A 250 4.84 0.73 7.22
C GLU A 250 6.08 -0.12 7.59
N ASP A 251 5.88 -1.20 8.35
CA ASP A 251 6.91 -2.17 8.70
C ASP A 251 7.47 -2.91 7.47
N TYR A 252 6.59 -3.37 6.58
CA TYR A 252 6.98 -4.00 5.31
C TYR A 252 7.89 -3.09 4.48
N VAL A 253 7.51 -1.81 4.33
CA VAL A 253 8.28 -0.85 3.54
C VAL A 253 9.64 -0.57 4.21
N ARG A 254 9.70 -0.44 5.54
CA ARG A 254 10.97 -0.29 6.26
C ARG A 254 11.88 -1.50 6.02
N GLN A 255 11.37 -2.71 6.21
CA GLN A 255 12.13 -3.94 6.01
C GLN A 255 12.60 -4.11 4.56
N TYR A 256 11.81 -3.66 3.59
CA TYR A 256 12.17 -3.72 2.17
C TYR A 256 13.42 -2.89 1.82
N TYR A 257 13.56 -1.72 2.45
CA TYR A 257 14.69 -0.83 2.18
C TYR A 257 15.82 -0.91 3.20
N GLU A 258 15.61 -1.54 4.35
CA GLU A 258 16.55 -1.63 5.49
C GLU A 258 17.99 -1.95 5.07
N ASP A 259 18.19 -2.90 4.15
CA ASP A 259 19.52 -3.31 3.66
C ASP A 259 20.33 -2.19 2.94
N HIS A 260 19.67 -1.09 2.56
CA HIS A 260 20.25 0.02 1.82
C HIS A 260 20.48 1.25 2.71
N PHE A 261 20.04 1.18 3.96
CA PHE A 261 20.15 2.27 4.93
C PHE A 261 21.22 1.98 5.96
N TYR A 262 21.98 3.02 6.31
CA TYR A 262 22.97 3.02 7.37
C TYR A 262 22.80 4.31 8.16
N THR A 263 22.73 4.19 9.48
CA THR A 263 22.59 5.34 10.37
C THR A 263 23.88 5.53 11.13
N ILE A 264 24.43 6.75 11.05
CA ILE A 264 25.56 7.14 11.88
C ILE A 264 25.01 7.54 13.24
N GLU A 265 25.28 6.71 14.24
CA GLU A 265 24.87 6.93 15.62
C GLU A 265 25.88 7.84 16.34
N GLY A 266 25.37 8.62 17.28
CA GLY A 266 26.16 9.53 18.10
C GLY A 266 26.17 10.98 17.61
N ASN A 267 26.61 11.86 18.51
CA ASN A 267 26.72 13.28 18.26
C ASN A 267 28.13 13.60 17.74
N VAL A 268 28.27 13.84 16.43
CA VAL A 268 29.55 14.25 15.86
C VAL A 268 29.65 15.79 15.91
N PRO A 269 30.55 16.38 16.71
CA PRO A 269 30.72 17.83 16.76
C PRO A 269 31.30 18.33 15.44
N LEU A 270 30.64 19.33 14.83
CA LEU A 270 31.01 19.83 13.51
C LEU A 270 32.15 20.85 13.58
N PHE A 271 32.16 21.72 14.59
CA PHE A 271 33.10 22.85 14.66
C PHE A 271 34.58 22.42 14.64
N GLU A 272 34.90 21.29 15.27
CA GLU A 272 36.27 20.78 15.36
C GLU A 272 36.67 19.92 14.14
N ASN A 273 35.70 19.41 13.39
CA ASN A 273 35.93 18.42 12.34
C ASN A 273 35.84 18.95 10.91
N LEU A 274 35.41 20.20 10.74
CA LEU A 274 35.27 20.84 9.43
C LEU A 274 36.64 21.15 8.81
N LYS A 275 36.96 20.49 7.69
CA LYS A 275 38.18 20.72 6.91
C LYS A 275 37.84 21.02 5.45
N LYS A 276 38.65 21.84 4.78
CA LYS A 276 38.46 22.13 3.34
C LYS A 276 38.64 20.87 2.49
N HIS A 277 39.67 20.11 2.79
CA HIS A 277 39.96 18.82 2.17
C HIS A 277 40.59 17.90 3.23
N PRO A 278 40.47 16.57 3.09
CA PRO A 278 41.26 15.61 3.87
C PRO A 278 42.76 15.80 3.59
N GLU A 279 43.62 15.55 4.57
CA GLU A 279 45.07 15.70 4.41
C GLU A 279 45.63 14.72 3.36
N ILE A 280 45.05 13.53 3.26
CA ILE A 280 45.40 12.47 2.29
C ILE A 280 45.21 12.96 0.84
N PHE A 281 44.34 13.94 0.58
CA PHE A 281 44.12 14.46 -0.78
C PHE A 281 45.39 15.16 -1.33
N LYS A 282 46.29 15.62 -0.46
CA LYS A 282 47.59 16.18 -0.87
C LYS A 282 48.54 15.14 -1.48
N GLU A 283 48.31 13.85 -1.20
CA GLU A 283 49.18 12.78 -1.69
C GLU A 283 48.85 12.36 -3.13
N PHE A 284 47.63 12.65 -3.60
CA PHE A 284 47.16 12.19 -4.90
C PHE A 284 46.54 13.26 -5.81
N LEU A 285 46.28 14.49 -5.33
CA LEU A 285 45.81 15.60 -6.15
C LEU A 285 46.90 16.67 -6.33
N SER A 286 46.81 17.44 -7.41
CA SER A 286 47.69 18.59 -7.63
C SER A 286 47.33 19.79 -6.74
N ASP A 287 48.30 20.65 -6.41
CA ASP A 287 48.06 21.87 -5.60
C ASP A 287 46.97 22.78 -6.18
N LYS A 288 46.82 22.78 -7.52
CA LYS A 288 45.78 23.54 -8.24
C LYS A 288 44.37 23.00 -7.96
N GLU A 289 44.22 21.69 -7.91
CA GLU A 289 42.93 21.04 -7.61
C GLU A 289 42.60 21.14 -6.13
N ILE A 290 43.59 21.02 -5.24
CA ILE A 290 43.38 21.19 -3.80
C ILE A 290 42.90 22.61 -3.48
N ALA A 291 43.46 23.62 -4.16
CA ALA A 291 43.01 25.01 -4.03
C ALA A 291 41.56 25.24 -4.48
N SER A 292 40.98 24.34 -5.28
CA SER A 292 39.57 24.44 -5.70
C SER A 292 38.57 24.09 -4.59
N PHE A 293 39.01 23.38 -3.54
CA PHE A 293 38.21 23.12 -2.34
C PHE A 293 38.24 24.32 -1.39
N THR A 294 37.35 25.28 -1.62
CA THR A 294 37.32 26.55 -0.88
C THR A 294 36.47 26.48 0.40
N GLU A 295 35.43 25.66 0.41
CA GLU A 295 34.45 25.56 1.49
C GLU A 295 34.84 24.50 2.54
N PRO A 296 34.63 24.76 3.85
CA PRO A 296 34.84 23.76 4.89
C PRO A 296 33.73 22.71 4.83
N LEU A 297 34.11 21.44 4.72
CA LEU A 297 33.20 20.29 4.64
C LEU A 297 33.55 19.27 5.71
N LEU A 298 32.55 18.49 6.10
CA LEU A 298 32.75 17.30 6.91
C LEU A 298 33.07 16.14 5.97
N TRP A 299 34.24 15.54 6.14
CA TRP A 299 34.68 14.41 5.33
C TRP A 299 34.53 13.11 6.11
N ILE A 300 33.60 12.26 5.67
CA ILE A 300 33.40 10.93 6.22
C ILE A 300 34.13 9.93 5.30
N LYS A 301 35.12 9.23 5.84
CA LYS A 301 35.83 8.15 5.16
C LYS A 301 35.12 6.83 5.44
N ILE A 302 34.81 6.09 4.39
CA ILE A 302 34.29 4.71 4.46
C ILE A 302 35.37 3.80 3.89
N SER A 303 35.98 2.97 4.75
CA SER A 303 36.99 1.99 4.35
C SER A 303 36.38 0.60 4.22
N PHE A 304 36.55 0.02 3.04
CA PHE A 304 36.09 -1.32 2.67
C PHE A 304 37.23 -2.34 2.76
N SER A 305 36.85 -3.61 2.89
CA SER A 305 37.76 -4.75 2.75
C SER A 305 38.40 -4.77 1.35
N SER A 306 39.60 -5.35 1.24
CA SER A 306 40.36 -5.52 -0.02
C SER A 306 39.64 -6.34 -1.08
N VAL A 307 38.56 -7.04 -0.71
CA VAL A 307 37.66 -7.76 -1.62
C VAL A 307 36.88 -6.81 -2.53
N VAL A 308 36.61 -5.58 -2.06
CA VAL A 308 35.85 -4.58 -2.82
C VAL A 308 36.78 -3.86 -3.80
N SER A 309 36.58 -4.10 -5.09
CA SER A 309 37.39 -3.48 -6.14
C SER A 309 36.88 -2.09 -6.54
N THR A 310 37.75 -1.25 -7.10
CA THR A 310 37.39 0.10 -7.56
C THR A 310 36.20 0.14 -8.54
N PRO A 311 36.07 -0.78 -9.53
CA PRO A 311 34.87 -0.83 -10.38
C PRO A 311 33.57 -1.10 -9.62
N MET A 312 33.64 -1.76 -8.46
CA MET A 312 32.47 -1.98 -7.61
C MET A 312 32.04 -0.71 -6.88
N LEU A 313 32.98 0.18 -6.58
CA LEU A 313 32.70 1.46 -5.95
C LEU A 313 32.17 2.48 -6.97
N GLU A 314 32.54 2.36 -8.25
CA GLU A 314 32.20 3.35 -9.28
C GLU A 314 30.68 3.58 -9.46
N ASN A 315 29.89 2.52 -9.26
CA ASN A 315 28.43 2.50 -9.41
C ASN A 315 27.69 2.62 -8.07
N LEU A 316 28.40 2.78 -6.95
CA LEU A 316 27.80 2.94 -5.63
C LEU A 316 27.41 4.39 -5.41
N HIS A 317 26.13 4.71 -5.38
CA HIS A 317 25.66 6.07 -5.14
C HIS A 317 25.17 6.24 -3.70
N CYS A 318 25.72 7.24 -3.00
CA CYS A 318 25.30 7.58 -1.65
C CYS A 318 24.43 8.83 -1.66
N HIS A 319 23.34 8.79 -0.91
CA HIS A 319 22.43 9.89 -0.64
C HIS A 319 22.31 10.07 0.88
N ILE A 320 22.09 11.29 1.36
CA ILE A 320 21.82 11.57 2.78
C ILE A 320 20.42 12.17 2.92
N ASN A 321 19.85 12.17 4.13
CA ASN A 321 18.50 12.69 4.40
C ASN A 321 17.43 12.04 3.50
N CYS A 322 17.59 10.74 3.29
CA CYS A 322 16.64 9.91 2.57
C CYS A 322 15.82 9.10 3.57
N PHE A 323 14.56 8.88 3.23
CA PHE A 323 13.66 8.04 4.02
C PHE A 323 12.66 7.32 3.13
N PRO A 324 12.25 6.11 3.51
CA PRO A 324 11.19 5.39 2.81
C PRO A 324 9.83 6.07 2.99
N ILE A 325 9.07 6.11 1.91
CA ILE A 325 7.72 6.66 1.83
C ILE A 325 6.74 5.65 1.22
N LEU A 326 5.48 5.77 1.59
CA LEU A 326 4.38 4.99 1.03
C LEU A 326 3.23 5.87 0.54
N ASN A 327 2.48 5.38 -0.44
CA ASN A 327 1.33 6.06 -1.04
C ASN A 327 0.13 6.03 -0.08
N LYS A 328 0.09 7.03 0.79
CA LYS A 328 -0.90 7.26 1.83
C LYS A 328 -1.37 8.71 1.75
N LYS A 329 -2.66 8.90 1.56
CA LYS A 329 -3.33 10.21 1.65
C LYS A 329 -4.15 10.26 2.93
N THR A 330 -3.97 11.29 3.75
CA THR A 330 -4.79 11.48 4.96
C THR A 330 -5.97 12.39 4.63
N HIS A 331 -7.14 11.98 5.09
CA HIS A 331 -8.36 12.76 5.02
C HIS A 331 -8.86 13.03 6.43
N THR A 332 -9.06 14.31 6.74
CA THR A 332 -9.64 14.76 8.00
C THR A 332 -11.06 15.21 7.74
N THR A 333 -12.03 14.65 8.46
CA THR A 333 -13.43 15.08 8.38
C THR A 333 -14.02 15.26 9.77
N SER A 334 -14.93 16.22 9.88
CA SER A 334 -15.66 16.52 11.10
C SER A 334 -17.15 16.44 10.84
N ARG A 335 -17.89 15.68 11.65
CA ARG A 335 -19.35 15.54 11.53
C ARG A 335 -20.02 15.78 12.87
N ARG A 336 -21.13 16.51 12.84
CA ARG A 336 -22.02 16.68 14.01
C ARG A 336 -22.84 15.41 14.21
N LEU A 337 -22.89 14.93 15.45
CA LEU A 337 -23.69 13.75 15.78
C LEU A 337 -25.18 14.10 15.85
N GLN A 338 -26.00 13.19 15.33
CA GLN A 338 -27.45 13.20 15.35
C GLN A 338 -27.97 12.16 16.35
N SER A 339 -29.13 12.44 16.95
CA SER A 339 -29.72 11.63 18.03
C SER A 339 -30.15 10.21 17.64
N PHE A 340 -30.34 9.95 16.34
CA PHE A 340 -30.88 8.66 15.87
C PHE A 340 -29.81 7.73 15.30
N PHE A 341 -29.11 8.14 14.23
CA PHE A 341 -28.12 7.32 13.56
C PHE A 341 -27.00 8.17 12.98
N ASN A 342 -25.75 7.75 13.19
CA ASN A 342 -24.56 8.47 12.73
C ASN A 342 -23.76 7.56 11.80
N ILE A 343 -23.91 7.80 10.50
CA ILE A 343 -23.10 7.17 9.44
C ILE A 343 -22.20 8.24 8.86
N ILE A 344 -20.89 8.00 8.92
CA ILE A 344 -19.91 8.86 8.26
C ILE A 344 -19.32 8.06 7.10
N PRO A 345 -19.69 8.35 5.85
CA PRO A 345 -19.06 7.73 4.69
C PRO A 345 -17.63 8.24 4.55
N MET A 346 -16.71 7.33 4.24
CA MET A 346 -15.31 7.63 3.93
C MET A 346 -15.20 7.80 2.43
N GLU A 347 -15.48 9.00 1.95
CA GLU A 347 -15.47 9.32 0.53
C GLU A 347 -14.10 9.00 -0.07
N SER A 348 -14.09 8.02 -0.96
CA SER A 348 -12.90 7.63 -1.71
C SER A 348 -13.23 7.83 -3.18
N GLU A 349 -12.81 8.97 -3.75
CA GLU A 349 -13.16 9.35 -5.12
C GLU A 349 -12.82 8.23 -6.13
N ASN A 350 -11.52 8.01 -6.35
CA ASN A 350 -10.96 6.98 -7.25
C ASN A 350 -9.79 6.23 -6.58
N ASP A 351 -9.67 6.38 -5.27
CA ASP A 351 -8.65 5.74 -4.44
C ASP A 351 -9.31 4.60 -3.63
N PHE A 352 -8.50 3.78 -2.97
CA PHE A 352 -8.94 2.69 -2.11
C PHE A 352 -8.76 3.07 -0.65
N PHE A 353 -9.69 2.67 0.20
CA PHE A 353 -9.57 2.85 1.64
C PHE A 353 -8.49 1.92 2.23
N LEU A 354 -7.64 2.45 3.11
CA LEU A 354 -6.63 1.68 3.83
C LEU A 354 -7.09 1.35 5.25
N ASP A 355 -7.16 2.37 6.11
CA ASP A 355 -7.47 2.20 7.53
C ASP A 355 -7.98 3.52 8.15
N VAL A 356 -8.57 3.41 9.34
CA VAL A 356 -8.96 4.56 10.17
C VAL A 356 -7.81 4.90 11.12
N GLY A 357 -7.42 6.18 11.18
CA GLY A 357 -6.34 6.63 12.05
C GLY A 357 -6.80 6.86 13.47
N HIS A 358 -7.65 7.86 13.68
CA HIS A 358 -8.26 8.09 14.98
C HIS A 358 -9.64 8.72 14.81
N VAL A 359 -10.47 8.53 15.83
CA VAL A 359 -11.81 9.09 15.92
C VAL A 359 -11.92 9.71 17.31
N GLU A 360 -12.11 11.03 17.36
CA GLU A 360 -12.10 11.81 18.59
C GLU A 360 -13.33 12.72 18.66
N GLY A 361 -13.98 12.73 19.82
CA GLY A 361 -15.06 13.66 20.11
C GLY A 361 -14.55 15.03 20.53
N ASP A 362 -15.38 16.06 20.41
CA ASP A 362 -15.09 17.43 20.85
C ASP A 362 -14.78 17.56 22.34
N THR A 363 -15.19 16.60 23.18
CA THR A 363 -14.80 16.58 24.60
C THR A 363 -13.49 15.80 24.86
N GLY A 364 -12.77 15.39 23.82
CA GLY A 364 -11.51 14.63 23.92
C GLY A 364 -11.67 13.12 24.09
N ASN A 365 -12.90 12.60 23.95
CA ASN A 365 -13.15 11.16 24.06
C ASN A 365 -12.65 10.44 22.81
N LYS A 366 -11.80 9.42 22.99
CA LYS A 366 -11.30 8.57 21.91
C LYS A 366 -12.26 7.41 21.65
N TYR A 367 -12.68 7.27 20.39
CA TYR A 367 -13.55 6.20 19.93
C TYR A 367 -12.71 5.08 19.35
N TYR A 368 -12.84 3.88 19.93
CA TYR A 368 -12.10 2.71 19.46
C TYR A 368 -12.86 2.06 18.31
N VAL A 369 -12.24 2.04 17.13
CA VAL A 369 -12.80 1.43 15.93
C VAL A 369 -12.65 -0.08 16.02
N HIS A 370 -13.76 -0.80 16.05
CA HIS A 370 -13.76 -2.27 16.05
C HIS A 370 -14.31 -2.81 14.73
N ASN A 371 -13.61 -3.79 14.14
CA ASN A 371 -14.12 -4.57 13.00
C ASN A 371 -15.13 -5.66 13.43
N ARG A 372 -15.21 -5.96 14.73
CA ARG A 372 -16.07 -7.02 15.29
C ARG A 372 -16.90 -6.51 16.47
N ASP A 373 -18.12 -7.02 16.58
CA ASP A 373 -19.06 -6.69 17.67
C ASP A 373 -18.62 -7.37 18.99
N LYS A 374 -17.51 -6.94 19.60
CA LYS A 374 -17.25 -7.23 21.01
C LYS A 374 -17.96 -6.16 21.84
N LYS A 375 -18.98 -6.59 22.60
CA LYS A 375 -19.68 -5.74 23.56
C LYS A 375 -18.74 -5.42 24.72
N ASP A 376 -17.96 -4.36 24.58
CA ASP A 376 -17.32 -3.68 25.69
C ASP A 376 -18.10 -2.40 25.96
N ASN A 377 -18.96 -2.44 26.99
CA ASN A 377 -19.85 -1.33 27.33
C ASN A 377 -19.13 -0.18 28.05
N VAL A 378 -17.83 -0.31 28.34
CA VAL A 378 -17.09 0.63 29.18
C VAL A 378 -16.50 1.79 28.38
N ARG A 379 -16.18 1.60 27.09
CA ARG A 379 -15.51 2.62 26.25
C ARG A 379 -16.40 3.10 25.09
N PRO A 380 -16.27 4.37 24.65
CA PRO A 380 -16.87 4.84 23.40
C PRO A 380 -16.43 3.95 22.23
N GLN A 381 -17.40 3.37 21.50
CA GLN A 381 -17.12 2.48 20.37
C GLN A 381 -17.59 3.09 19.06
N ALA A 382 -16.79 2.91 18.01
CA ALA A 382 -17.20 3.13 16.63
C ALA A 382 -17.03 1.82 15.84
N TYR A 383 -17.94 1.57 14.91
CA TYR A 383 -17.92 0.35 14.09
C TYR A 383 -17.59 0.70 12.65
N LEU A 384 -16.52 0.13 12.14
CA LEU A 384 -16.20 0.22 10.71
C LEU A 384 -17.01 -0.84 9.96
N ARG A 385 -17.70 -0.41 8.90
CA ARG A 385 -18.41 -1.30 7.99
C ARG A 385 -18.00 -1.01 6.55
N PHE A 386 -17.73 -2.06 5.79
CA PHE A 386 -17.43 -1.97 4.37
C PHE A 386 -18.73 -2.14 3.58
N GLY A 387 -19.00 -1.22 2.65
CA GLY A 387 -20.07 -1.39 1.66
C GLY A 387 -19.86 -2.68 0.87
N GLY A 388 -20.92 -3.42 0.58
CA GLY A 388 -20.85 -4.73 -0.08
C GLY A 388 -21.16 -5.92 0.82
N VAL A 389 -21.25 -5.76 2.14
CA VAL A 389 -21.85 -6.79 3.01
C VAL A 389 -22.93 -6.28 3.98
N SER A 390 -23.45 -5.12 3.69
CA SER A 390 -24.76 -4.70 4.16
C SER A 390 -25.64 -4.51 2.93
N ARG A 391 -26.96 -4.50 3.10
CA ARG A 391 -28.04 -4.45 2.09
C ARG A 391 -27.99 -3.26 1.10
N PHE A 392 -26.86 -2.57 1.00
CA PHE A 392 -26.60 -1.39 0.20
C PHE A 392 -25.38 -1.67 -0.68
N ASP A 393 -25.55 -2.56 -1.66
CA ASP A 393 -24.89 -2.32 -2.94
C ASP A 393 -25.77 -1.30 -3.65
N GLU A 394 -25.24 -0.23 -4.26
CA GLU A 394 -26.09 0.82 -4.85
C GLU A 394 -27.00 0.26 -5.95
N ARG A 395 -26.57 -0.83 -6.62
CA ARG A 395 -27.44 -1.64 -7.47
C ARG A 395 -28.61 -2.25 -6.70
N ASP A 396 -28.35 -2.91 -5.56
CA ASP A 396 -29.38 -3.49 -4.69
C ASP A 396 -30.27 -2.38 -4.08
N ALA A 397 -29.74 -1.20 -3.73
CA ALA A 397 -30.52 -0.14 -3.11
C ALA A 397 -31.41 0.58 -4.13
N SER A 398 -30.91 0.83 -5.34
CA SER A 398 -31.71 1.33 -6.45
C SER A 398 -32.69 0.28 -6.95
N GLU A 399 -32.30 -0.99 -7.08
CA GLU A 399 -33.21 -2.09 -7.44
C GLU A 399 -34.26 -2.34 -6.35
N LEU A 400 -33.89 -2.30 -5.07
CA LEU A 400 -34.82 -2.43 -3.94
C LEU A 400 -35.73 -1.22 -3.83
N LEU A 401 -35.21 0.00 -4.04
CA LEU A 401 -36.05 1.20 -4.15
C LEU A 401 -37.00 1.04 -5.31
N ASN A 402 -36.52 0.80 -6.52
CA ASN A 402 -37.34 0.56 -7.71
C ASN A 402 -38.37 -0.54 -7.49
N TYR A 403 -37.98 -1.65 -6.85
CA TYR A 403 -38.88 -2.73 -6.46
C TYR A 403 -39.95 -2.27 -5.47
N THR A 404 -39.56 -1.55 -4.41
CA THR A 404 -40.51 -1.00 -3.44
C THR A 404 -41.43 0.02 -4.10
N LEU A 405 -40.94 0.73 -5.11
CA LEU A 405 -41.70 1.71 -5.88
C LEU A 405 -42.66 1.07 -6.86
N ASP A 406 -42.25 -0.02 -7.51
CA ASP A 406 -43.11 -0.80 -8.39
C ASP A 406 -44.17 -1.53 -7.57
N LEU A 407 -43.83 -2.05 -6.40
CA LEU A 407 -44.79 -2.60 -5.44
C LEU A 407 -45.75 -1.50 -4.94
N LEU A 408 -45.26 -0.30 -4.62
CA LEU A 408 -46.13 0.84 -4.29
C LEU A 408 -47.00 1.29 -5.46
N LYS A 409 -46.55 1.14 -6.72
CA LYS A 409 -47.36 1.42 -7.91
C LYS A 409 -48.44 0.34 -8.12
N GLU A 410 -48.10 -0.93 -7.93
CA GLU A 410 -49.04 -2.05 -8.01
C GLU A 410 -50.10 -1.96 -6.91
N ASP A 411 -49.68 -1.75 -5.67
CA ASP A 411 -50.55 -1.51 -4.53
C ASP A 411 -51.39 -0.23 -4.74
N SER A 412 -50.82 0.83 -5.33
CA SER A 412 -51.56 2.04 -5.73
C SER A 412 -52.68 1.78 -6.73
N VAL A 413 -52.50 0.84 -7.67
CA VAL A 413 -53.56 0.42 -8.61
C VAL A 413 -54.65 -0.37 -7.87
N ALA A 414 -54.27 -1.21 -6.90
CA ALA A 414 -55.23 -1.91 -6.05
C ALA A 414 -56.02 -0.95 -5.12
N PHE A 415 -55.37 0.08 -4.57
CA PHE A 415 -56.01 1.07 -3.69
C PHE A 415 -56.87 2.09 -4.44
N SER A 416 -56.51 2.47 -5.66
CA SER A 416 -57.35 3.34 -6.50
C SER A 416 -58.66 2.66 -6.93
N ALA A 417 -58.68 1.33 -7.03
CA ALA A 417 -59.91 0.54 -7.21
C ALA A 417 -60.83 0.56 -5.98
N MET A 418 -60.33 0.93 -4.79
CA MET A 418 -61.10 1.06 -3.54
C MET A 418 -61.71 2.46 -3.31
N GLY A 419 -61.45 3.42 -4.21
CA GLY A 419 -62.22 4.67 -4.30
C GLY A 419 -61.94 5.70 -3.21
N ASP A 420 -60.67 5.92 -2.82
CA ASP A 420 -60.33 6.93 -1.82
C ASP A 420 -59.37 8.01 -2.40
N ASP A 421 -59.93 9.18 -2.74
CA ASP A 421 -59.22 10.32 -3.35
C ASP A 421 -58.05 10.83 -2.49
N PHE A 422 -58.12 10.60 -1.17
CA PHE A 422 -57.07 10.95 -0.21
C PHE A 422 -55.79 10.11 -0.37
N ILE A 423 -55.92 8.85 -0.81
CA ILE A 423 -54.75 7.98 -1.04
C ILE A 423 -54.08 8.36 -2.37
N ASN A 424 -54.86 8.77 -3.37
CA ASN A 424 -54.35 9.19 -4.68
C ASN A 424 -53.46 10.44 -4.61
N SER A 425 -53.80 11.43 -3.77
CA SER A 425 -52.96 12.64 -3.62
C SER A 425 -51.64 12.33 -2.91
N ASN A 426 -51.68 11.56 -1.82
CA ASN A 426 -50.47 11.18 -1.08
C ASN A 426 -49.53 10.28 -1.91
N LEU A 427 -50.09 9.40 -2.75
CA LEU A 427 -49.30 8.59 -3.69
C LEU A 427 -48.63 9.43 -4.78
N LYS A 428 -49.29 10.48 -5.24
CA LYS A 428 -48.71 11.41 -6.22
C LYS A 428 -47.53 12.18 -5.62
N ASP A 429 -47.67 12.62 -4.38
CA ASP A 429 -46.59 13.28 -3.64
C ASP A 429 -45.41 12.34 -3.38
N LEU A 430 -45.68 11.07 -3.00
CA LEU A 430 -44.64 10.05 -2.87
C LEU A 430 -43.90 9.81 -4.18
N LYS A 431 -44.59 9.67 -5.32
CA LYS A 431 -43.94 9.52 -6.64
C LYS A 431 -43.03 10.72 -6.96
N GLN A 432 -43.44 11.93 -6.62
CA GLN A 432 -42.64 13.13 -6.84
C GLN A 432 -41.40 13.17 -5.94
N ILE A 433 -41.53 12.81 -4.66
CA ILE A 433 -40.41 12.69 -3.73
C ILE A 433 -39.39 11.66 -4.22
N VAL A 434 -39.89 10.53 -4.71
CA VAL A 434 -39.09 9.43 -5.24
C VAL A 434 -38.29 9.83 -6.46
N SER A 435 -38.94 10.44 -7.46
CA SER A 435 -38.25 10.90 -8.67
C SER A 435 -37.16 11.94 -8.34
N ARG A 436 -37.38 12.75 -7.31
CA ARG A 436 -36.38 13.70 -6.80
C ARG A 436 -35.19 13.00 -6.15
N ILE A 437 -35.43 11.88 -5.44
CA ILE A 437 -34.39 11.04 -4.87
C ILE A 437 -33.57 10.38 -6.00
N GLU A 438 -34.23 9.82 -7.03
CA GLU A 438 -33.56 9.23 -8.20
C GLU A 438 -32.65 10.24 -8.90
N GLN A 439 -33.16 11.44 -9.21
CA GLN A 439 -32.36 12.51 -9.82
C GLN A 439 -31.16 12.91 -8.96
N GLN A 440 -31.31 12.96 -7.63
CA GLN A 440 -30.19 13.28 -6.74
C GLN A 440 -29.15 12.16 -6.66
N ILE A 441 -29.58 10.89 -6.74
CA ILE A 441 -28.67 9.74 -6.79
C ILE A 441 -27.87 9.75 -8.10
N GLU A 442 -28.54 9.96 -9.24
CA GLU A 442 -27.88 10.04 -10.55
C GLU A 442 -26.90 11.23 -10.66
N LEU A 443 -27.32 12.42 -10.21
CA LEU A 443 -26.50 13.63 -10.26
C LEU A 443 -25.24 13.56 -9.40
N ARG A 444 -25.28 12.83 -8.28
CA ARG A 444 -24.11 12.66 -7.40
C ARG A 444 -23.10 11.66 -7.94
N GLY A 445 -23.41 10.94 -9.02
CA GLY A 445 -22.48 10.03 -9.68
C GLY A 445 -21.87 9.04 -8.70
N PHE A 446 -22.70 8.50 -7.80
CA PHE A 446 -22.33 7.45 -6.88
C PHE A 446 -21.67 6.31 -7.68
N LYS A 447 -20.34 6.24 -7.60
CA LYS A 447 -19.55 5.27 -8.35
C LYS A 447 -19.48 3.98 -7.54
N LYS A 448 -19.45 2.87 -8.28
CA LYS A 448 -19.37 1.42 -7.94
C LYS A 448 -18.30 0.98 -6.91
N ASN A 449 -17.65 1.88 -6.18
CA ASN A 449 -16.66 1.52 -5.19
C ASN A 449 -17.37 1.25 -3.85
N LYS A 450 -16.94 0.20 -3.16
CA LYS A 450 -17.37 -0.13 -1.81
C LYS A 450 -16.94 0.98 -0.83
N ILE A 451 -17.75 2.03 -0.68
CA ILE A 451 -17.44 3.13 0.24
C ILE A 451 -17.54 2.59 1.67
N PRO A 452 -16.45 2.56 2.45
CA PRO A 452 -16.54 2.21 3.86
C PRO A 452 -17.22 3.33 4.62
N TYR A 453 -17.94 2.96 5.67
CA TYR A 453 -18.63 3.92 6.52
C TYR A 453 -18.42 3.58 7.98
N LEU A 454 -18.26 4.63 8.79
CA LEU A 454 -18.16 4.54 10.23
C LEU A 454 -19.53 4.72 10.85
N ILE A 455 -19.96 3.75 11.67
CA ILE A 455 -21.16 3.86 12.49
C ILE A 455 -20.75 4.24 13.90
N ILE A 456 -21.35 5.30 14.41
CA ILE A 456 -21.13 5.75 15.78
C ILE A 456 -22.41 5.49 16.58
N ASN A 457 -22.28 4.78 17.70
CA ASN A 457 -23.41 4.36 18.51
C ASN A 457 -24.16 5.58 19.07
N LYS A 458 -25.50 5.55 19.09
CA LYS A 458 -26.31 6.64 19.65
C LYS A 458 -25.98 6.94 21.11
N ASN A 459 -25.59 5.92 21.88
CA ASN A 459 -25.30 6.05 23.30
C ASN A 459 -24.10 6.97 23.59
N SER A 460 -23.33 7.31 22.56
CA SER A 460 -22.20 8.23 22.64
C SER A 460 -22.61 9.66 22.96
N ILE A 461 -23.74 10.14 22.43
CA ILE A 461 -24.24 11.50 22.71
C ILE A 461 -24.68 11.59 24.18
N ASP A 462 -25.44 10.60 24.65
CA ASP A 462 -26.04 10.62 25.99
C ASP A 462 -25.02 10.30 27.11
N LYS A 463 -24.05 9.40 26.86
CA LYS A 463 -23.04 9.02 27.86
C LYS A 463 -21.76 9.84 27.80
N ASN A 464 -21.28 10.17 26.60
CA ASN A 464 -19.97 10.79 26.42
C ASN A 464 -20.07 12.31 26.24
N ARG A 465 -21.29 12.85 26.02
CA ARG A 465 -21.58 14.28 25.82
C ARG A 465 -20.86 14.91 24.61
N ASP A 466 -20.39 14.09 23.68
CA ASP A 466 -19.78 14.58 22.44
C ASP A 466 -20.87 15.07 21.46
N SER A 467 -20.63 16.23 20.85
CA SER A 467 -21.51 16.85 19.86
C SER A 467 -20.93 16.79 18.44
N ILE A 468 -19.61 16.85 18.32
CA ILE A 468 -18.87 16.80 17.06
C ILE A 468 -17.84 15.70 17.17
N ILE A 469 -17.70 14.92 16.10
CA ILE A 469 -16.63 13.94 15.96
C ILE A 469 -15.70 14.34 14.84
N TYR A 470 -14.42 14.35 15.16
CA TYR A 470 -13.29 14.49 14.26
C TYR A 470 -12.76 13.09 13.96
N MET A 471 -12.49 12.82 12.68
CA MET A 471 -11.90 11.56 12.28
C MET A 471 -10.88 11.76 11.17
N ASP A 472 -9.81 10.99 11.29
CA ASP A 472 -8.79 10.85 10.26
C ASP A 472 -8.84 9.44 9.69
N TYR A 473 -8.81 9.35 8.36
CA TYR A 473 -8.70 8.08 7.65
C TYR A 473 -7.73 8.19 6.48
N TRP A 474 -7.23 7.04 6.02
CA TRP A 474 -6.24 6.98 4.97
C TRP A 474 -6.74 6.28 3.72
N THR A 475 -6.33 6.79 2.56
CA THR A 475 -6.57 6.18 1.25
C THR A 475 -5.27 5.96 0.49
N THR A 476 -5.29 5.02 -0.45
CA THR A 476 -4.20 4.73 -1.39
C THR A 476 -4.70 4.74 -2.83
N SER A 477 -3.88 5.18 -3.77
CA SER A 477 -4.18 5.11 -5.20
C SER A 477 -3.84 3.76 -5.83
N GLY A 478 -3.35 2.77 -5.06
CA GLY A 478 -3.09 1.41 -5.51
C GLY A 478 -2.07 1.34 -6.65
N GLU A 479 -2.38 0.57 -7.68
CA GLU A 479 -1.50 0.38 -8.85
C GLU A 479 -1.24 1.69 -9.61
N LYS A 480 -2.18 2.65 -9.58
CA LYS A 480 -2.04 3.94 -10.28
C LYS A 480 -0.89 4.80 -9.72
N ALA A 481 -0.47 4.54 -8.48
CA ALA A 481 0.66 5.24 -7.85
C ALA A 481 2.03 4.63 -8.22
N ASN A 482 2.07 3.50 -8.94
CA ASN A 482 3.31 2.91 -9.42
C ASN A 482 3.88 3.67 -10.63
N LYS A 483 5.13 3.34 -10.98
CA LYS A 483 5.84 3.83 -12.17
C LYS A 483 5.91 5.37 -12.21
N ILE A 484 5.98 6.02 -11.04
CA ILE A 484 6.45 7.41 -10.96
C ILE A 484 7.97 7.34 -11.07
N ASN A 485 8.52 8.11 -12.01
CA ASN A 485 9.93 8.03 -12.35
C ASN A 485 10.83 8.41 -11.16
N PRO A 486 12.00 7.75 -11.02
CA PRO A 486 13.07 8.23 -10.18
C PRO A 486 13.42 9.69 -10.52
N TYR A 487 13.89 10.44 -9.52
CA TYR A 487 14.23 11.86 -9.60
C TYR A 487 13.08 12.80 -9.96
N SER A 488 11.82 12.35 -9.83
CA SER A 488 10.67 13.24 -9.94
C SER A 488 10.53 14.13 -8.71
N LYS A 489 10.10 15.38 -8.93
CA LYS A 489 9.89 16.36 -7.85
C LYS A 489 8.61 16.05 -7.09
N LEU A 490 8.63 16.26 -5.78
CA LEU A 490 7.43 16.30 -4.94
C LEU A 490 7.28 17.69 -4.33
N TYR A 491 6.10 17.91 -3.78
CA TYR A 491 5.76 19.13 -3.05
C TYR A 491 5.22 18.76 -1.68
N GLN A 492 5.57 19.55 -0.67
CA GLN A 492 4.99 19.41 0.66
C GLN A 492 3.52 19.85 0.61
N TYR A 493 2.62 19.06 1.19
CA TYR A 493 1.19 19.37 1.20
C TYR A 493 0.85 20.51 2.17
N SER A 494 1.50 20.54 3.34
CA SER A 494 1.26 21.55 4.37
C SER A 494 2.55 21.93 5.09
N GLY A 495 2.77 23.23 5.31
CA GLY A 495 3.95 23.78 5.98
C GLY A 495 5.09 24.17 5.02
N THR A 496 6.18 24.68 5.60
CA THR A 496 7.37 25.15 4.87
C THR A 496 8.66 24.63 5.50
N ALA A 497 8.65 23.40 6.02
CA ALA A 497 9.76 22.84 6.80
C ALA A 497 10.98 22.45 5.95
N PHE A 498 10.79 22.30 4.63
CA PHE A 498 11.81 21.79 3.72
C PHE A 498 12.16 22.79 2.62
N LYS A 499 13.38 22.68 2.10
CA LYS A 499 13.79 23.41 0.90
C LYS A 499 13.02 22.86 -0.32
N PRO A 500 12.24 23.67 -1.06
CA PRO A 500 11.34 23.17 -2.11
C PRO A 500 12.00 22.32 -3.20
N ASP A 501 13.20 22.70 -3.66
CA ASP A 501 13.93 21.95 -4.70
C ASP A 501 14.59 20.66 -4.21
N SER A 502 14.60 20.42 -2.89
CA SER A 502 15.22 19.22 -2.32
C SER A 502 14.28 18.00 -2.27
N LEU A 503 12.97 18.22 -2.46
CA LEU A 503 11.94 17.19 -2.36
C LEU A 503 11.88 16.36 -3.64
N VAL A 504 12.58 15.23 -3.65
CA VAL A 504 12.79 14.42 -4.86
C VAL A 504 12.70 12.93 -4.55
N LEU A 505 12.07 12.16 -5.43
CA LEU A 505 12.14 10.69 -5.36
C LEU A 505 13.54 10.21 -5.74
N ILE A 506 14.18 9.41 -4.91
CA ILE A 506 15.44 8.75 -5.27
C ILE A 506 15.14 7.50 -6.10
N THR A 507 14.19 6.68 -5.65
CA THR A 507 13.74 5.49 -6.38
C THR A 507 12.40 5.75 -7.08
N GLY A 508 12.10 4.97 -8.12
CA GLY A 508 10.75 4.95 -8.68
C GLY A 508 9.74 4.34 -7.71
N THR A 509 8.46 4.67 -7.88
CA THR A 509 7.38 4.07 -7.07
C THR A 509 6.97 2.70 -7.60
N LEU A 510 6.80 1.76 -6.68
CA LEU A 510 6.54 0.35 -6.98
C LEU A 510 5.79 -0.35 -5.84
N GLY A 511 5.24 -1.53 -6.10
CA GLY A 511 4.58 -2.38 -5.12
C GLY A 511 3.14 -2.04 -4.77
N GLY A 512 2.54 -1.02 -5.38
CA GLY A 512 1.13 -0.71 -5.23
C GLY A 512 0.25 -1.73 -5.95
N HIS A 513 -0.84 -2.15 -5.34
CA HIS A 513 -1.79 -3.09 -5.93
C HIS A 513 -3.22 -2.71 -5.59
N ASP A 514 -4.13 -2.88 -6.53
CA ASP A 514 -5.55 -2.62 -6.32
C ASP A 514 -6.19 -3.71 -5.44
N GLU A 515 -7.41 -3.48 -4.96
CA GLU A 515 -8.14 -4.50 -4.19
C GLU A 515 -8.37 -5.75 -5.05
N PRO A 516 -8.07 -6.96 -4.55
CA PRO A 516 -8.23 -8.18 -5.33
C PRO A 516 -9.69 -8.40 -5.75
N SER A 517 -9.86 -8.93 -6.96
CA SER A 517 -11.17 -9.33 -7.47
C SER A 517 -11.81 -10.44 -6.62
N PRO A 518 -13.14 -10.62 -6.64
CA PRO A 518 -13.81 -11.67 -5.87
C PRO A 518 -13.22 -13.07 -6.08
N SER A 519 -12.80 -13.39 -7.31
CA SER A 519 -12.15 -14.65 -7.65
C SER A 519 -10.78 -14.81 -6.97
N GLU A 520 -9.97 -13.76 -6.96
CA GLU A 520 -8.66 -13.73 -6.28
C GLU A 520 -8.82 -13.82 -4.77
N LYS A 521 -9.86 -13.20 -4.20
CA LYS A 521 -10.19 -13.32 -2.77
C LYS A 521 -10.49 -14.77 -2.37
N ILE A 522 -11.25 -15.49 -3.19
CA ILE A 522 -11.51 -16.93 -2.97
C ILE A 522 -10.21 -17.74 -3.01
N TYR A 523 -9.29 -17.39 -3.90
CA TYR A 523 -7.98 -18.06 -3.97
C TYR A 523 -7.13 -17.76 -2.72
N ALA A 524 -7.00 -16.48 -2.35
CA ALA A 524 -6.29 -16.06 -1.14
C ALA A 524 -6.88 -16.73 0.12
N TYR A 525 -8.20 -16.87 0.19
CA TYR A 525 -8.88 -17.61 1.25
C TYR A 525 -8.47 -19.09 1.31
N ARG A 526 -8.46 -19.78 0.17
CA ARG A 526 -8.03 -21.19 0.08
C ARG A 526 -6.58 -21.34 0.55
N GLU A 527 -5.69 -20.46 0.10
CA GLU A 527 -4.30 -20.43 0.55
C GLU A 527 -4.20 -20.26 2.07
N HIS A 528 -4.94 -19.30 2.64
CA HIS A 528 -4.95 -19.03 4.07
C HIS A 528 -5.45 -20.20 4.90
N ILE A 529 -6.48 -20.94 4.46
CA ILE A 529 -6.95 -22.12 5.18
C ILE A 529 -5.91 -23.24 5.14
N LEU A 530 -5.34 -23.50 3.97
CA LEU A 530 -4.41 -24.61 3.78
C LEU A 530 -3.11 -24.39 4.57
N SER A 531 -2.59 -23.16 4.54
CA SER A 531 -1.33 -22.79 5.18
C SER A 531 -1.47 -22.29 6.63
N ARG A 532 -2.69 -21.98 7.08
CA ARG A 532 -2.97 -21.21 8.31
C ARG A 532 -2.14 -19.91 8.39
N GLY A 533 -1.80 -19.32 7.25
CA GLY A 533 -0.95 -18.14 7.13
C GLY A 533 0.54 -18.38 7.41
N ARG A 534 0.98 -19.64 7.53
CA ARG A 534 2.38 -20.02 7.78
C ARG A 534 2.96 -20.80 6.60
N ILE A 535 4.22 -20.57 6.29
CA ILE A 535 4.93 -21.28 5.21
C ILE A 535 5.81 -22.35 5.85
N ILE A 536 5.40 -23.61 5.76
CA ILE A 536 6.10 -24.74 6.41
C ILE A 536 6.54 -25.77 5.38
N THR A 537 5.68 -26.13 4.44
CA THR A 537 5.94 -27.18 3.45
C THR A 537 6.48 -26.60 2.13
N ARG A 538 7.09 -27.46 1.30
CA ARG A 538 7.49 -27.08 -0.08
C ARG A 538 6.30 -26.60 -0.91
N GLN A 539 5.13 -27.20 -0.71
CA GLN A 539 3.92 -26.82 -1.43
C GLN A 539 3.44 -25.43 -1.00
N ASP A 540 3.58 -25.06 0.27
CA ASP A 540 3.24 -23.71 0.75
C ASP A 540 4.14 -22.65 0.10
N ILE A 541 5.44 -22.94 -0.07
CA ILE A 541 6.37 -22.06 -0.80
C ILE A 541 5.92 -21.86 -2.25
N VAL A 542 5.52 -22.96 -2.93
CA VAL A 542 5.02 -22.91 -4.30
C VAL A 542 3.73 -22.08 -4.38
N GLN A 543 2.77 -22.31 -3.48
CA GLN A 543 1.52 -21.56 -3.45
C GLN A 543 1.77 -20.07 -3.20
N HIS A 544 2.69 -19.74 -2.28
CA HIS A 544 3.06 -18.35 -2.00
C HIS A 544 3.73 -17.67 -3.20
N CYS A 545 4.55 -18.40 -3.97
CA CYS A 545 5.07 -17.88 -5.24
C CYS A 545 3.95 -17.57 -6.22
N TYR A 546 2.99 -18.48 -6.43
CA TYR A 546 1.84 -18.20 -7.30
C TYR A 546 0.95 -17.06 -6.78
N ALA A 547 0.88 -16.84 -5.46
CA ALA A 547 0.14 -15.71 -4.89
C ALA A 547 0.81 -14.35 -5.18
N VAL A 548 2.15 -14.28 -5.08
CA VAL A 548 2.93 -13.05 -5.33
C VAL A 548 3.04 -12.74 -6.82
N PHE A 549 3.34 -13.75 -7.63
CA PHE A 549 3.63 -13.58 -9.05
C PHE A 549 2.39 -13.74 -9.95
N LYS A 550 1.31 -14.38 -9.48
CA LYS A 550 0.07 -14.62 -10.24
C LYS A 550 0.35 -15.22 -11.64
N ASP A 551 -0.24 -14.66 -12.70
CA ASP A 551 -0.15 -15.15 -14.08
C ASP A 551 1.23 -14.90 -14.74
N SER A 552 2.16 -14.25 -14.03
CA SER A 552 3.49 -13.93 -14.56
C SER A 552 4.46 -15.13 -14.58
N ILE A 553 4.10 -16.24 -13.94
CA ILE A 553 4.95 -17.42 -13.81
C ILE A 553 4.23 -18.68 -14.28
N THR A 554 4.98 -19.59 -14.90
CA THR A 554 4.43 -20.85 -15.41
C THR A 554 4.72 -22.02 -14.48
N LYS A 555 5.93 -22.08 -13.91
CA LYS A 555 6.39 -23.20 -13.07
C LYS A 555 7.31 -22.73 -11.95
N VAL A 556 7.14 -23.34 -10.77
CA VAL A 556 8.02 -23.14 -9.60
C VAL A 556 8.55 -24.49 -9.14
N THR A 557 9.87 -24.60 -8.93
CA THR A 557 10.51 -25.78 -8.33
C THR A 557 11.34 -25.37 -7.10
N VAL A 558 11.23 -26.16 -6.04
CA VAL A 558 11.91 -25.91 -4.76
C VAL A 558 12.88 -27.04 -4.47
N GLU A 559 14.16 -26.71 -4.39
CA GLU A 559 15.28 -27.64 -4.23
C GLU A 559 16.13 -27.27 -3.01
N LYS A 560 16.95 -28.22 -2.54
CA LYS A 560 17.93 -27.95 -1.48
C LYS A 560 19.21 -27.46 -2.15
N GLY A 561 19.64 -26.27 -1.79
CA GLY A 561 20.88 -25.67 -2.26
C GLY A 561 21.92 -25.53 -1.16
N VAL A 562 23.04 -24.94 -1.54
CA VAL A 562 24.12 -24.55 -0.63
C VAL A 562 24.61 -23.16 -1.07
N MET A 563 24.84 -22.27 -0.12
CA MET A 563 25.55 -21.01 -0.35
C MET A 563 26.85 -20.98 0.44
N VAL A 564 27.82 -20.21 -0.05
CA VAL A 564 28.97 -19.82 0.78
C VAL A 564 28.43 -18.95 1.91
N SER A 565 28.82 -19.25 3.16
CA SER A 565 28.33 -18.46 4.30
C SER A 565 28.84 -17.02 4.19
N GLN A 566 28.04 -16.09 4.70
CA GLN A 566 28.46 -14.70 4.86
C GLN A 566 29.37 -14.50 6.09
N ASP A 567 29.35 -15.44 7.06
CA ASP A 567 30.25 -15.38 8.22
C ASP A 567 31.62 -15.99 7.90
N ASN A 568 32.68 -15.27 8.29
CA ASN A 568 34.09 -15.68 8.14
C ASN A 568 34.44 -17.03 8.81
N SER A 569 33.55 -17.61 9.62
CA SER A 569 33.77 -18.84 10.40
C SER A 569 33.13 -20.10 9.82
N VAL A 570 32.24 -19.99 8.81
CA VAL A 570 31.51 -21.14 8.25
C VAL A 570 31.70 -21.16 6.73
N GLY A 571 32.16 -22.29 6.16
CA GLY A 571 32.40 -22.38 4.71
C GLY A 571 31.11 -22.38 3.88
N TYR A 572 30.18 -23.28 4.22
CA TYR A 572 28.96 -23.51 3.44
C TYR A 572 27.73 -23.61 4.35
N THR A 573 26.67 -22.92 3.98
CA THR A 573 25.39 -22.94 4.70
C THR A 573 24.30 -23.54 3.79
N PRO A 574 23.52 -24.52 4.26
CA PRO A 574 22.43 -25.10 3.46
C PRO A 574 21.34 -24.05 3.18
N THR A 575 20.79 -24.07 1.97
CA THR A 575 19.77 -23.12 1.49
C THR A 575 18.55 -23.83 0.94
N THR A 576 17.42 -23.13 0.93
CA THR A 576 16.26 -23.54 0.12
C THR A 576 16.23 -22.71 -1.15
N ASP A 577 16.43 -23.36 -2.29
CA ASP A 577 16.55 -22.72 -3.59
C ASP A 577 15.22 -22.82 -4.34
N ILE A 578 14.69 -21.67 -4.74
CA ILE A 578 13.41 -21.52 -5.43
C ILE A 578 13.70 -21.11 -6.87
N HIS A 579 13.41 -21.99 -7.81
CA HIS A 579 13.54 -21.71 -9.24
C HIS A 579 12.17 -21.35 -9.81
N ILE A 580 12.07 -20.15 -10.38
CA ILE A 580 10.85 -19.60 -10.95
C ILE A 580 11.02 -19.50 -12.47
N THR A 581 10.10 -20.11 -13.21
CA THR A 581 10.07 -20.05 -14.67
C THR A 581 9.14 -18.91 -15.11
N GLN A 582 9.71 -17.94 -15.82
CA GLN A 582 9.00 -16.75 -16.27
C GLN A 582 8.04 -17.07 -17.42
N ASN A 583 6.86 -16.43 -17.42
CA ASN A 583 5.95 -16.43 -18.56
C ASN A 583 6.46 -15.42 -19.60
N SER A 584 6.58 -15.84 -20.86
CA SER A 584 7.04 -14.99 -21.97
C SER A 584 6.10 -13.83 -22.27
N ASP A 585 4.82 -13.98 -21.94
CA ASP A 585 3.77 -12.99 -22.24
C ASP A 585 3.65 -11.89 -21.16
N ALA A 586 4.43 -11.98 -20.08
CA ALA A 586 4.35 -11.04 -18.97
C ALA A 586 5.22 -9.79 -19.21
N ASP A 587 4.59 -8.62 -19.30
CA ASP A 587 5.26 -7.33 -19.53
C ASP A 587 5.79 -6.71 -18.21
N TYR A 588 6.79 -7.38 -17.61
CA TYR A 588 7.49 -6.89 -16.42
C TYR A 588 8.89 -6.41 -16.75
N SER A 589 9.25 -5.24 -16.21
CA SER A 589 10.63 -4.76 -16.28
C SER A 589 11.53 -5.57 -15.34
N ASN A 590 12.85 -5.53 -15.55
CA ASN A 590 13.80 -6.17 -14.63
C ASN A 590 13.66 -5.65 -13.18
N ALA A 591 13.30 -4.38 -13.01
CA ALA A 591 13.07 -3.79 -11.69
C ALA A 591 11.83 -4.36 -10.99
N ASP A 592 10.78 -4.66 -11.76
CA ASP A 592 9.57 -5.30 -11.21
C ASP A 592 9.87 -6.74 -10.75
N TRP A 593 10.68 -7.48 -11.51
CA TRP A 593 11.14 -8.82 -11.11
C TRP A 593 12.02 -8.80 -9.86
N GLU A 594 12.91 -7.82 -9.72
CA GLU A 594 13.68 -7.64 -8.48
C GLU A 594 12.80 -7.28 -7.28
N HIS A 595 11.78 -6.45 -7.50
CA HIS A 595 10.80 -6.10 -6.48
C HIS A 595 10.04 -7.34 -5.99
N LEU A 596 9.47 -8.12 -6.91
CA LEU A 596 8.73 -9.34 -6.59
C LEU A 596 9.63 -10.38 -5.91
N LYS A 597 10.92 -10.45 -6.29
CA LYS A 597 11.91 -11.30 -5.60
C LYS A 597 12.04 -10.91 -4.12
N LYS A 598 12.23 -9.62 -3.85
CA LYS A 598 12.38 -9.10 -2.47
C LYS A 598 11.08 -9.28 -1.68
N GLU A 599 9.94 -8.99 -2.29
CA GLU A 599 8.62 -9.20 -1.68
C GLU A 599 8.42 -10.67 -1.27
N LEU A 600 8.72 -11.61 -2.16
CA LEU A 600 8.66 -13.03 -1.86
C LEU A 600 9.57 -13.40 -0.68
N LEU A 601 10.82 -12.91 -0.67
CA LEU A 601 11.76 -13.20 0.41
C LEU A 601 11.31 -12.64 1.77
N ILE A 602 10.74 -11.43 1.79
CA ILE A 602 10.18 -10.82 3.01
C ILE A 602 8.95 -11.60 3.48
N GLY A 603 8.06 -11.98 2.55
CA GLY A 603 6.89 -12.80 2.84
C GLY A 603 7.25 -14.16 3.42
N ILE A 604 8.28 -14.82 2.88
CA ILE A 604 8.78 -16.09 3.41
C ILE A 604 9.46 -15.91 4.77
N LYS A 605 10.33 -14.91 4.95
CA LYS A 605 11.01 -14.67 6.24
C LYS A 605 10.03 -14.35 7.37
N SER A 606 8.96 -13.60 7.10
CA SER A 606 7.96 -13.23 8.10
C SER A 606 7.00 -14.38 8.47
N ARG A 607 6.72 -15.30 7.54
CA ARG A 607 5.72 -16.37 7.72
C ARG A 607 6.31 -17.77 7.91
N SER A 608 7.59 -17.97 7.63
CA SER A 608 8.25 -19.27 7.78
C SER A 608 8.94 -19.39 9.14
N ALA A 609 8.83 -20.57 9.76
CA ALA A 609 9.55 -20.92 10.98
C ALA A 609 10.94 -21.53 10.68
N ASN A 610 11.32 -21.60 9.40
CA ASN A 610 12.53 -22.28 8.96
C ASN A 610 13.73 -21.33 9.06
N VAL A 611 14.79 -21.78 9.71
CA VAL A 611 16.01 -20.98 9.97
C VAL A 611 16.93 -20.90 8.74
N LEU A 612 16.64 -21.68 7.69
CA LEU A 612 17.48 -21.75 6.50
C LEU A 612 17.31 -20.52 5.59
N PRO A 613 18.40 -19.96 5.06
CA PRO A 613 18.31 -18.87 4.09
C PRO A 613 17.67 -19.34 2.77
N TYR A 614 16.83 -18.46 2.19
CA TYR A 614 16.12 -18.70 0.95
C TYR A 614 16.81 -17.99 -0.22
N ARG A 615 16.91 -18.66 -1.37
CA ARG A 615 17.43 -18.09 -2.62
C ARG A 615 16.38 -18.22 -3.72
N VAL A 616 16.29 -17.21 -4.57
CA VAL A 616 15.35 -17.18 -5.70
C VAL A 616 16.13 -16.98 -6.98
N PHE A 617 15.90 -17.87 -7.94
CA PHE A 617 16.49 -17.89 -9.27
C PHE A 617 15.40 -17.80 -10.34
N TYR A 618 15.66 -17.00 -11.37
CA TYR A 618 14.78 -16.88 -12.53
C TYR A 618 15.33 -17.69 -13.69
N ASN A 619 14.53 -18.62 -14.20
CA ASN A 619 14.81 -19.36 -15.41
C ASN A 619 13.96 -18.74 -16.55
N ARG A 620 14.60 -18.45 -17.68
CA ARG A 620 13.89 -18.10 -18.91
C ARG A 620 13.41 -19.38 -19.60
N THR A 621 12.21 -19.32 -20.15
CA THR A 621 11.63 -20.37 -21.01
C THR A 621 12.35 -20.48 -22.33
#